data_AF-A0AAD7ZA95-F1
#
_entry.id   AF-A0AAD7ZA95-F1
#
_cell.length_a   1.000
_cell.length_b   1.000
_cell.length_c   1.000
_cell.angle_alpha   90.00
_cell.angle_beta   90.00
_cell.angle_gamma   90.00
#
_symmetry.space_group_name_H-M   'P 1'
#
loop_
_entity.id
_entity.type
_entity.pdbx_description
1 polymer ?
#
loop_
_entity_poly.entity_id
_entity_poly.type
_entity_poly.pdbx_seq_one_letter_code
_entity_poly.pdbx_strand_id
1 'polypeptide(L)'
;CIFMSHLFDAMQEKLPIRKDPERPAWVFPRDYGITHKRRNDLLSSKLVHLCELACGRTVNHGVVQDEMVSVPFEKDGDLIQFELTVDFMINSAKALPAYAYPQMVEITKDIELPDISPLNCTITLTKENIYEIRDIFPIDKRITEDQILGRTLLKAFAVAAGNAKQRFGLDVKILPEPITLQCVHTDGRLFHFAVLQLNTLDLDGTEGIKNIFWSLPRIALFDSCTYEKGVPTLTGYNDEVFKRLLAFYSNGLKL
;
A
#
# COMPACT_ATOMS: atom_id res chain seq x y z
N CYS A 1 21.90 0.73 1.34
CA CYS A 1 20.64 1.49 1.26
C CYS A 1 20.05 1.84 2.62
N ILE A 2 19.91 0.88 3.55
CA ILE A 2 19.28 1.09 4.87
C ILE A 2 19.97 2.19 5.69
N PHE A 3 21.30 2.13 5.89
CA PHE A 3 22.02 3.19 6.60
C PHE A 3 21.87 4.57 5.96
N MET A 4 21.86 4.63 4.62
CA MET A 4 21.71 5.89 3.90
C MET A 4 20.33 6.53 4.08
N SER A 5 19.27 5.74 4.27
CA SER A 5 17.93 6.28 4.51
C SER A 5 17.62 6.52 5.99
N HIS A 6 18.26 5.78 6.91
CA HIS A 6 17.94 5.82 8.33
C HIS A 6 18.90 6.62 9.20
N LEU A 7 20.19 6.69 8.83
CA LEU A 7 21.24 7.28 9.68
C LEU A 7 22.02 8.40 8.98
N PHE A 8 22.40 8.20 7.72
CA PHE A 8 23.35 9.09 7.04
C PHE A 8 22.69 10.21 6.23
N ASP A 9 21.36 10.29 6.19
CA ASP A 9 20.70 11.45 5.60
C ASP A 9 20.85 12.65 6.55
N ALA A 10 21.26 13.79 5.99
CA ALA A 10 21.61 14.98 6.76
C ALA A 10 20.40 15.82 7.18
N MET A 11 19.17 15.39 6.86
CA MET A 11 17.94 16.09 7.25
C MET A 11 17.82 16.19 8.78
N GLN A 12 17.54 17.41 9.24
CA GLN A 12 17.36 17.74 10.64
C GLN A 12 16.04 18.49 10.82
N GLU A 13 14.93 17.76 10.77
CA GLU A 13 13.61 18.30 11.06
C GLU A 13 13.15 17.93 12.48
N LYS A 14 12.33 18.81 13.05
CA LYS A 14 11.77 18.62 14.39
C LYS A 14 10.73 17.51 14.37
N LEU A 15 11.11 16.32 14.83
CA LEU A 15 10.28 15.11 14.83
C LEU A 15 9.06 15.27 15.75
N PRO A 16 7.99 14.46 15.59
CA PRO A 16 6.83 14.47 16.49
C PRO A 16 7.21 14.28 17.97
N ILE A 17 6.40 14.81 18.91
CA ILE A 17 6.63 14.59 20.34
C ILE A 17 6.52 13.10 20.60
N ARG A 18 7.59 12.49 21.13
CA ARG A 18 7.52 11.15 21.68
C ARG A 18 6.52 11.16 22.84
N LYS A 19 5.49 10.34 22.76
CA LYS A 19 4.54 10.11 23.85
C LYS A 19 4.84 8.77 24.50
N ASP A 20 4.92 8.77 25.82
CA ASP A 20 5.08 7.55 26.62
C ASP A 20 3.72 7.21 27.26
N PRO A 21 3.09 6.08 26.91
CA PRO A 21 1.82 5.65 27.50
C PRO A 21 1.87 5.50 29.02
N GLU A 22 3.02 5.11 29.58
CA GLU A 22 3.19 4.98 31.03
C GLU A 22 3.34 6.34 31.73
N ARG A 23 3.70 7.38 30.97
CA ARG A 23 3.94 8.74 31.47
C ARG A 23 3.28 9.80 30.57
N PRO A 24 1.94 9.82 30.47
CA PRO A 24 1.24 10.68 29.49
C PRO A 24 1.40 12.17 29.76
N ALA A 25 1.59 12.57 31.01
CA ALA A 25 1.81 13.96 31.42
C ALA A 25 3.26 14.45 31.17
N TRP A 26 4.19 13.55 30.88
CA TRP A 26 5.58 13.92 30.64
C TRP A 26 5.77 14.42 29.19
N VAL A 27 6.28 15.64 29.05
CA VAL A 27 6.58 16.24 27.74
C VAL A 27 8.07 16.07 27.45
N PHE A 28 8.40 15.12 26.58
CA PHE A 28 9.78 14.92 26.13
C PHE A 28 10.23 16.10 25.25
N PRO A 29 11.51 16.51 25.34
CA PRO A 29 12.12 17.37 24.34
C PRO A 29 11.92 16.80 22.93
N ARG A 30 11.81 17.69 21.95
CA ARG A 30 11.63 17.31 20.55
C ARG A 30 12.97 16.96 19.94
N ASP A 31 13.09 15.73 19.46
CA ASP A 31 14.26 15.27 18.73
C ASP A 31 14.28 15.88 17.31
N TYR A 32 15.50 16.07 16.78
CA TYR A 32 15.71 16.45 15.39
C TYR A 32 16.22 15.25 14.61
N GLY A 33 15.75 15.07 13.38
CA GLY A 33 16.20 14.00 12.51
C GLY A 33 15.40 13.86 11.23
N ILE A 34 15.47 12.66 10.67
CA ILE A 34 14.86 12.31 9.38
C ILE A 34 13.39 11.95 9.61
N THR A 35 12.49 12.56 8.84
CA THR A 35 11.05 12.24 8.94
C THR A 35 10.74 10.85 8.42
N HIS A 36 9.63 10.26 8.89
CA HIS A 36 9.16 8.95 8.42
C HIS A 36 8.95 8.92 6.90
N LYS A 37 8.33 9.98 6.33
CA LYS A 37 8.14 10.12 4.89
C LYS A 37 9.48 10.10 4.14
N ARG A 38 10.42 10.99 4.51
CA ARG A 38 11.74 11.05 3.88
C ARG A 38 12.47 9.71 3.91
N ARG A 39 12.46 9.04 5.06
CA ARG A 39 13.10 7.74 5.26
C ARG A 39 12.51 6.68 4.32
N ASN A 40 11.19 6.65 4.18
CA ASN A 40 10.48 5.71 3.33
C ASN A 40 10.73 6.02 1.85
N ASP A 41 10.68 7.29 1.44
CA ASP A 41 10.93 7.70 0.05
C ASP A 41 12.35 7.33 -0.39
N LEU A 42 13.34 7.64 0.46
CA LEU A 42 14.74 7.29 0.20
C LEU A 42 14.97 5.78 0.15
N LEU A 43 14.36 5.03 1.08
CA LEU A 43 14.52 3.59 1.10
C LEU A 43 13.86 2.97 -0.14
N SER A 44 12.61 3.31 -0.43
CA SER A 44 11.84 2.78 -1.55
C SER A 44 12.50 3.11 -2.88
N SER A 45 12.90 4.37 -3.11
CA SER A 45 13.63 4.78 -4.31
C SER A 45 14.93 4.00 -4.49
N LYS A 46 15.73 3.84 -3.43
CA LYS A 46 16.98 3.07 -3.49
C LYS A 46 16.74 1.58 -3.70
N LEU A 47 15.69 1.00 -3.12
CA LEU A 47 15.35 -0.41 -3.30
C LEU A 47 14.90 -0.69 -4.74
N VAL A 48 14.05 0.17 -5.30
CA VAL A 48 13.63 0.07 -6.71
C VAL A 48 14.83 0.23 -7.64
N HIS A 49 15.73 1.18 -7.36
CA HIS A 49 16.96 1.31 -8.12
C HIS A 49 17.85 0.06 -8.06
N LEU A 50 17.93 -0.60 -6.90
CA LEU A 50 18.63 -1.89 -6.80
C LEU A 50 17.94 -2.99 -7.63
N CYS A 51 16.61 -3.00 -7.69
CA CYS A 51 15.86 -3.92 -8.55
C CYS A 51 16.12 -3.64 -10.04
N GLU A 52 16.14 -2.38 -10.46
CA GLU A 52 16.55 -1.96 -11.82
C GLU A 52 17.95 -2.46 -12.17
N LEU A 53 18.92 -2.26 -11.26
CA LEU A 53 20.29 -2.73 -11.46
C LEU A 53 20.37 -4.25 -11.58
N ALA A 54 19.55 -4.98 -10.82
CA ALA A 54 19.50 -6.44 -10.86
C ALA A 54 18.82 -6.99 -12.13
N CYS A 55 17.80 -6.31 -12.65
CA CYS A 55 17.06 -6.72 -13.85
C CYS A 55 17.68 -6.23 -15.18
N GLY A 56 18.60 -5.26 -15.13
CA GLY A 56 19.28 -4.71 -16.30
C GLY A 56 18.64 -3.43 -16.85
N ARG A 57 19.41 -2.67 -17.66
CA ARG A 57 19.05 -1.31 -18.13
C ARG A 57 17.94 -1.24 -19.19
N THR A 58 17.42 -2.37 -19.64
CA THR A 58 16.43 -2.45 -20.73
C THR A 58 14.98 -2.32 -20.27
N VAL A 59 14.76 -2.13 -18.97
CA VAL A 59 13.42 -2.08 -18.42
C VAL A 59 12.83 -0.67 -18.53
N ASN A 60 11.75 -0.53 -19.29
CA ASN A 60 11.03 0.73 -19.47
C ASN A 60 9.84 0.83 -18.51
N HIS A 61 10.14 1.10 -17.23
CA HIS A 61 9.12 1.43 -16.24
C HIS A 61 9.02 2.94 -16.04
N GLY A 62 7.80 3.46 -16.02
CA GLY A 62 7.54 4.83 -15.55
C GLY A 62 7.38 4.82 -14.04
N VAL A 63 8.15 5.64 -13.33
CA VAL A 63 7.99 5.83 -11.88
C VAL A 63 7.25 7.14 -11.63
N VAL A 64 6.21 7.05 -10.81
CA VAL A 64 5.36 8.17 -10.41
C VAL A 64 5.32 8.21 -8.88
N GLN A 65 5.44 9.39 -8.29
CA GLN A 65 5.56 9.56 -6.84
C GLN A 65 4.59 10.62 -6.34
N ASP A 66 4.06 10.43 -5.13
CA ASP A 66 3.17 11.37 -4.44
C ASP A 66 1.91 11.78 -5.24
N GLU A 67 1.36 10.86 -6.03
CA GLU A 67 0.16 11.14 -6.83
C GLU A 67 -1.15 10.78 -6.13
N MET A 68 -2.18 11.56 -6.42
CA MET A 68 -3.52 11.33 -5.91
C MET A 68 -4.31 10.41 -6.84
N VAL A 69 -4.97 9.42 -6.26
CA VAL A 69 -5.92 8.54 -6.93
C VAL A 69 -7.29 8.77 -6.30
N SER A 70 -8.24 9.18 -7.13
CA SER A 70 -9.65 9.36 -6.76
C SER A 70 -10.52 8.44 -7.60
N VAL A 71 -11.28 7.56 -6.95
CA VAL A 71 -12.16 6.59 -7.62
C VAL A 71 -13.50 6.51 -6.91
N PRO A 72 -14.58 7.01 -7.56
CA PRO A 72 -15.94 6.79 -7.09
C PRO A 72 -16.47 5.43 -7.55
N PHE A 73 -17.30 4.79 -6.75
CA PHE A 73 -18.05 3.58 -7.08
C PHE A 73 -19.32 3.48 -6.23
N GLU A 74 -20.28 2.70 -6.69
CA GLU A 74 -21.51 2.41 -5.97
C GLU A 74 -21.42 1.04 -5.31
N LYS A 75 -21.96 0.91 -4.10
CA LYS A 75 -22.10 -0.36 -3.40
C LYS A 75 -23.38 -0.34 -2.57
N ASP A 76 -24.31 -1.24 -2.86
CA ASP A 76 -25.57 -1.42 -2.12
C ASP A 76 -26.42 -0.13 -2.05
N GLY A 77 -26.34 0.70 -3.11
CA GLY A 77 -27.00 2.01 -3.19
C GLY A 77 -26.27 3.16 -2.48
N ASP A 78 -25.15 2.89 -1.79
CA ASP A 78 -24.27 3.92 -1.25
C ASP A 78 -23.23 4.34 -2.30
N LEU A 79 -23.09 5.65 -2.52
CA LEU A 79 -22.00 6.22 -3.32
C LEU A 79 -20.76 6.38 -2.45
N ILE A 80 -19.70 5.65 -2.79
CA ILE A 80 -18.42 5.65 -2.06
C ILE A 80 -17.34 6.24 -2.96
N GLN A 81 -16.52 7.13 -2.41
CA GLN A 81 -15.34 7.66 -3.08
C GLN A 81 -14.10 7.32 -2.28
N PHE A 82 -13.12 6.69 -2.92
CA PHE A 82 -11.78 6.55 -2.38
C PHE A 82 -10.90 7.65 -2.93
N GLU A 83 -10.39 8.48 -2.03
CA GLU A 83 -9.38 9.49 -2.31
C GLU A 83 -8.13 9.12 -1.51
N LEU A 84 -7.05 8.78 -2.21
CA LEU A 84 -5.82 8.33 -1.57
C LEU A 84 -4.60 8.85 -2.30
N THR A 85 -3.50 8.96 -1.55
CA THR A 85 -2.18 9.22 -2.12
C THR A 85 -1.41 7.92 -2.30
N VAL A 86 -0.83 7.77 -3.48
CA VAL A 86 0.11 6.69 -3.82
C VAL A 86 1.52 7.28 -3.76
N ASP A 87 2.26 6.90 -2.73
CA ASP A 87 3.60 7.45 -2.47
C ASP A 87 4.59 7.04 -3.57
N PHE A 88 4.46 5.82 -4.10
CA PHE A 88 5.33 5.27 -5.14
C PHE A 88 4.55 4.32 -6.05
N MET A 89 4.49 4.62 -7.34
CA MET A 89 3.82 3.82 -8.37
C MET A 89 4.80 3.50 -9.50
N ILE A 90 4.86 2.22 -9.89
CA ILE A 90 5.66 1.75 -11.01
C ILE A 90 4.70 1.29 -12.11
N ASN A 91 4.77 1.95 -13.25
CA ASN A 91 3.95 1.66 -14.42
C ASN A 91 4.76 0.91 -15.47
N SER A 92 4.13 -0.03 -16.16
CA SER A 92 4.69 -0.77 -17.29
C SER A 92 3.87 -0.54 -18.56
N ALA A 93 4.52 -0.63 -19.72
CA ALA A 93 3.82 -0.54 -21.00
C ALA A 93 2.88 -1.73 -21.27
N LYS A 94 3.11 -2.87 -20.59
CA LYS A 94 2.28 -4.08 -20.69
C LYS A 94 1.63 -4.37 -19.35
N ALA A 95 0.34 -4.69 -19.38
CA ALA A 95 -0.38 -5.16 -18.22
C ALA A 95 0.19 -6.49 -17.71
N LEU A 96 0.12 -6.70 -16.39
CA LEU A 96 0.44 -7.98 -15.79
C LEU A 96 -0.60 -9.04 -16.20
N PRO A 97 -0.20 -10.32 -16.35
CA PRO A 97 -1.14 -11.39 -16.64
C PRO A 97 -2.11 -11.63 -15.47
N ALA A 98 -3.26 -12.23 -15.75
CA ALA A 98 -4.11 -12.79 -14.71
C ALA A 98 -3.39 -13.95 -14.01
N TYR A 99 -3.45 -14.01 -12.68
CA TYR A 99 -2.91 -15.13 -11.92
C TYR A 99 -3.95 -16.22 -11.67
N ALA A 100 -5.21 -15.84 -11.45
CA ALA A 100 -6.32 -16.79 -11.34
C ALA A 100 -6.94 -17.07 -12.72
N TYR A 101 -7.06 -18.36 -13.05
CA TYR A 101 -7.74 -18.83 -14.26
C TYR A 101 -9.24 -18.53 -14.21
N PRO A 102 -9.93 -18.41 -15.36
CA PRO A 102 -11.36 -18.12 -15.41
C PRO A 102 -12.22 -19.07 -14.57
N GLN A 103 -11.91 -20.37 -14.54
CA GLN A 103 -12.63 -21.36 -13.74
C GLN A 103 -12.51 -21.08 -12.23
N MET A 104 -11.33 -20.60 -11.78
CA MET A 104 -11.11 -20.25 -10.38
C MET A 104 -11.91 -18.99 -10.00
N VAL A 105 -12.06 -18.05 -10.93
CA VAL A 105 -12.91 -16.86 -10.74
C VAL A 105 -14.39 -17.27 -10.66
N GLU A 106 -14.84 -18.24 -11.45
CA GLU A 106 -16.22 -18.72 -11.37
C GLU A 106 -16.55 -19.34 -10.00
N ILE A 107 -15.63 -20.10 -9.42
CA ILE A 107 -15.78 -20.69 -8.07
C ILE A 107 -15.97 -19.61 -6.99
N THR A 108 -15.46 -18.38 -7.20
CA THR A 108 -15.66 -17.30 -6.23
C THR A 108 -17.11 -16.87 -6.03
N LYS A 109 -18.01 -17.24 -6.96
CA LYS A 109 -19.46 -17.04 -6.80
C LYS A 109 -19.99 -17.74 -5.56
N ASP A 110 -19.50 -18.94 -5.31
CA ASP A 110 -19.97 -19.81 -4.22
C ASP A 110 -19.33 -19.46 -2.87
N ILE A 111 -18.30 -18.61 -2.84
CA ILE A 111 -17.65 -18.17 -1.60
C ILE A 111 -18.50 -17.09 -0.95
N GLU A 112 -19.05 -17.37 0.23
CA GLU A 112 -19.80 -16.39 1.01
C GLU A 112 -18.88 -15.32 1.60
N LEU A 113 -19.32 -14.05 1.56
CA LEU A 113 -18.63 -12.96 2.24
C LEU A 113 -18.98 -12.98 3.73
N PRO A 114 -18.02 -12.66 4.62
CA PRO A 114 -18.30 -12.60 6.05
C PRO A 114 -19.32 -11.51 6.37
N ASP A 115 -20.38 -11.89 7.07
CA ASP A 115 -21.35 -10.95 7.61
C ASP A 115 -20.81 -10.29 8.89
N ILE A 116 -20.80 -8.97 8.91
CA ILE A 116 -20.32 -8.15 10.02
C ILE A 116 -21.47 -7.49 10.81
N SER A 117 -22.71 -7.89 10.53
CA SER A 117 -23.89 -7.38 11.22
C SER A 117 -23.75 -7.45 12.75
N PRO A 118 -24.09 -6.38 13.49
CA PRO A 118 -24.82 -5.18 13.05
C PRO A 118 -23.94 -4.02 12.55
N LEU A 119 -22.63 -4.22 12.37
CA LEU A 119 -21.74 -3.17 11.87
C LEU A 119 -21.96 -2.94 10.37
N ASN A 120 -21.85 -1.68 9.94
CA ASN A 120 -21.82 -1.36 8.51
C ASN A 120 -20.38 -1.39 7.98
N CYS A 121 -20.18 -1.91 6.77
CA CYS A 121 -18.89 -1.89 6.07
C CYS A 121 -18.33 -0.48 5.83
N THR A 122 -19.18 0.55 5.86
CA THR A 122 -18.79 1.97 5.71
C THR A 122 -18.57 2.68 7.05
N ILE A 123 -18.64 2.00 8.20
CA ILE A 123 -18.65 2.64 9.53
C ILE A 123 -17.43 3.52 9.83
N THR A 124 -16.26 3.20 9.26
CA THR A 124 -15.03 3.99 9.44
C THR A 124 -14.83 5.05 8.35
N LEU A 125 -15.68 5.10 7.32
CA LEU A 125 -15.60 6.09 6.26
C LEU A 125 -16.25 7.39 6.71
N THR A 126 -15.64 8.51 6.35
CA THR A 126 -16.18 9.84 6.63
C THR A 126 -17.37 10.08 5.69
N LYS A 127 -18.59 10.18 6.25
CA LYS A 127 -19.76 10.60 5.48
C LYS A 127 -19.67 12.11 5.25
N GLU A 128 -19.51 12.52 4.01
CA GLU A 128 -19.44 13.94 3.64
C GLU A 128 -20.62 14.32 2.75
N ASN A 129 -21.27 15.44 3.07
CA ASN A 129 -22.39 15.97 2.30
C ASN A 129 -22.09 17.33 1.66
N ILE A 130 -21.00 18.03 2.06
CA ILE A 130 -20.38 19.30 1.57
C ILE A 130 -19.43 19.83 2.68
N TYR A 131 -18.36 20.56 2.31
CA TYR A 131 -17.11 20.80 3.04
C TYR A 131 -17.20 21.78 4.24
N GLU A 132 -16.60 21.41 5.38
CA GLU A 132 -16.30 22.31 6.51
C GLU A 132 -14.79 22.32 6.81
N ILE A 133 -14.27 23.50 7.19
CA ILE A 133 -12.89 23.70 7.67
C ILE A 133 -12.72 22.93 8.98
N ARG A 134 -11.86 21.91 8.99
CA ARG A 134 -11.61 21.07 10.17
C ARG A 134 -10.24 21.34 10.78
N ASP A 135 -10.21 21.50 12.10
CA ASP A 135 -9.02 21.24 12.91
C ASP A 135 -8.79 19.72 12.98
N ILE A 136 -7.73 19.25 12.32
CA ILE A 136 -7.33 17.83 12.34
C ILE A 136 -6.63 17.56 13.67
N PHE A 137 -7.29 16.82 14.57
CA PHE A 137 -6.67 16.38 15.82
C PHE A 137 -5.95 15.03 15.64
N PRO A 138 -4.61 14.97 15.79
CA PRO A 138 -3.83 13.78 15.46
C PRO A 138 -3.74 12.85 16.68
N ILE A 139 -4.87 12.43 17.26
CA ILE A 139 -4.79 11.27 18.17
C ILE A 139 -4.53 10.04 17.31
N ASP A 140 -3.25 9.68 17.34
CA ASP A 140 -2.63 8.47 16.87
C ASP A 140 -3.18 7.27 17.66
N LYS A 141 -4.41 6.82 17.34
CA LYS A 141 -4.77 5.45 17.68
C LYS A 141 -3.77 4.56 16.97
N ARG A 142 -3.00 3.80 17.74
CA ARG A 142 -2.04 2.82 17.22
C ARG A 142 -2.75 2.01 16.14
N ILE A 143 -2.30 2.20 14.91
CA ILE A 143 -2.87 1.50 13.76
C ILE A 143 -2.59 0.01 13.98
N THR A 144 -3.63 -0.81 14.02
CA THR A 144 -3.48 -2.26 14.19
C THR A 144 -2.89 -2.89 12.93
N GLU A 145 -2.34 -4.10 13.05
CA GLU A 145 -1.82 -4.79 11.88
C GLU A 145 -2.92 -5.03 10.85
N ASP A 146 -4.10 -5.45 11.28
CA ASP A 146 -5.26 -5.68 10.39
C ASP A 146 -5.68 -4.42 9.65
N GLN A 147 -5.60 -3.24 10.28
CA GLN A 147 -5.86 -1.96 9.61
C GLN A 147 -4.81 -1.64 8.54
N ILE A 148 -3.55 -2.04 8.74
CA ILE A 148 -2.49 -1.89 7.74
C ILE A 148 -2.75 -2.83 6.55
N LEU A 149 -3.13 -4.08 6.82
CA LEU A 149 -3.48 -5.04 5.77
C LEU A 149 -4.72 -4.59 4.98
N GLY A 150 -5.76 -4.12 5.66
CA GLY A 150 -6.97 -3.56 5.06
C GLY A 150 -6.69 -2.32 4.21
N ARG A 151 -5.79 -1.44 4.66
CA ARG A 151 -5.34 -0.29 3.84
C ARG A 151 -4.58 -0.72 2.60
N THR A 152 -3.78 -1.79 2.66
CA THR A 152 -3.13 -2.34 1.45
C THR A 152 -4.15 -2.80 0.43
N LEU A 153 -5.19 -3.54 0.88
CA LEU A 153 -6.28 -3.97 0.01
C LEU A 153 -7.02 -2.78 -0.61
N LEU A 154 -7.40 -1.79 0.21
CA LEU A 154 -8.12 -0.60 -0.26
C LEU A 154 -7.30 0.18 -1.28
N LYS A 155 -6.02 0.44 -1.00
CA LYS A 155 -5.11 1.13 -1.92
C LYS A 155 -4.96 0.35 -3.24
N ALA A 156 -4.75 -0.96 -3.18
CA ALA A 156 -4.64 -1.79 -4.37
C ALA A 156 -5.93 -1.77 -5.21
N PHE A 157 -7.10 -1.85 -4.54
CA PHE A 157 -8.40 -1.81 -5.20
C PHE A 157 -8.66 -0.48 -5.90
N ALA A 158 -8.43 0.64 -5.21
CA ALA A 158 -8.65 1.96 -5.80
C ALA A 158 -7.77 2.19 -7.04
N VAL A 159 -6.48 1.80 -6.99
CA VAL A 159 -5.59 1.94 -8.16
C VAL A 159 -6.05 1.03 -9.30
N ALA A 160 -6.41 -0.22 -9.02
CA ALA A 160 -6.90 -1.15 -10.04
C ALA A 160 -8.23 -0.69 -10.66
N ALA A 161 -9.16 -0.20 -9.85
CA ALA A 161 -10.45 0.33 -10.29
C ALA A 161 -10.28 1.61 -11.12
N GLY A 162 -9.39 2.51 -10.71
CA GLY A 162 -9.03 3.70 -11.49
C GLY A 162 -8.46 3.33 -12.86
N ASN A 163 -7.56 2.33 -12.91
CA ASN A 163 -7.02 1.81 -14.15
C ASN A 163 -8.10 1.16 -15.03
N ALA A 164 -9.02 0.38 -14.45
CA ALA A 164 -10.15 -0.24 -15.15
C ALA A 164 -11.03 0.81 -15.82
N LYS A 165 -11.41 1.85 -15.08
CA LYS A 165 -12.26 2.93 -15.59
C LYS A 165 -11.56 3.73 -16.69
N GLN A 166 -10.26 3.96 -16.53
CA GLN A 166 -9.45 4.62 -17.56
C GLN A 166 -9.38 3.78 -18.85
N ARG A 167 -9.30 2.45 -18.75
CA ARG A 167 -9.11 1.55 -19.89
C ARG A 167 -10.41 1.16 -20.60
N PHE A 168 -11.48 0.90 -19.84
CA PHE A 168 -12.73 0.32 -20.36
C PHE A 168 -13.93 1.29 -20.29
N GLY A 169 -13.74 2.50 -19.75
CA GLY A 169 -14.78 3.52 -19.62
C GLY A 169 -15.22 3.72 -18.17
N LEU A 170 -15.78 4.90 -17.88
CA LEU A 170 -16.06 5.34 -16.51
C LEU A 170 -17.14 4.50 -15.79
N ASP A 171 -18.08 3.96 -16.55
CA ASP A 171 -19.25 3.22 -16.05
C ASP A 171 -19.09 1.69 -16.18
N VAL A 172 -17.86 1.20 -16.37
CA VAL A 172 -17.60 -0.24 -16.51
C VAL A 172 -17.86 -0.95 -15.18
N LYS A 173 -18.81 -1.90 -15.19
CA LYS A 173 -19.07 -2.84 -14.08
C LYS A 173 -18.45 -4.21 -14.35
N ILE A 174 -18.78 -4.80 -15.50
CA ILE A 174 -18.23 -6.09 -15.94
C ILE A 174 -16.96 -5.83 -16.75
N LEU A 175 -15.83 -6.38 -16.30
CA LEU A 175 -14.54 -6.16 -16.96
C LEU A 175 -14.37 -7.12 -18.15
N PRO A 176 -13.96 -6.63 -19.34
CA PRO A 176 -13.67 -7.50 -20.49
C PRO A 176 -12.47 -8.43 -20.24
N GLU A 177 -11.48 -7.94 -19.51
CA GLU A 177 -10.30 -8.67 -19.05
C GLU A 177 -9.96 -8.23 -17.63
N PRO A 178 -9.46 -9.12 -16.77
CA PRO A 178 -9.12 -8.77 -15.40
C PRO A 178 -7.90 -7.84 -15.35
N ILE A 179 -7.86 -7.00 -14.32
CA ILE A 179 -6.70 -6.13 -14.04
C ILE A 179 -5.94 -6.68 -12.84
N THR A 180 -4.68 -7.00 -13.07
CA THR A 180 -3.78 -7.50 -12.04
C THR A 180 -2.84 -6.39 -11.58
N LEU A 181 -2.73 -6.21 -10.26
CA LEU A 181 -1.86 -5.23 -9.63
C LEU A 181 -1.08 -5.87 -8.47
N GLN A 182 0.19 -5.51 -8.35
CA GLN A 182 1.01 -5.84 -7.19
C GLN A 182 1.14 -4.63 -6.28
N CYS A 183 1.08 -4.84 -4.97
CA CYS A 183 1.15 -3.78 -3.97
C CYS A 183 2.16 -4.14 -2.87
N VAL A 184 3.00 -3.16 -2.51
CA VAL A 184 3.92 -3.26 -1.39
C VAL A 184 3.64 -2.08 -0.45
N HIS A 185 3.28 -2.38 0.80
CA HIS A 185 3.07 -1.38 1.84
C HIS A 185 4.20 -1.47 2.86
N THR A 186 4.88 -0.35 3.13
CA THR A 186 6.01 -0.30 4.06
C THR A 186 5.96 0.92 4.98
N ASP A 187 6.50 0.77 6.19
CA ASP A 187 6.79 1.86 7.14
C ASP A 187 8.30 2.21 7.18
N GLY A 188 9.08 1.68 6.24
CA GLY A 188 10.54 1.80 6.17
C GLY A 188 11.30 0.67 6.86
N ARG A 189 10.60 -0.21 7.60
CA ARG A 189 11.17 -1.39 8.26
C ARG A 189 10.37 -2.65 7.98
N LEU A 190 9.07 -2.62 8.19
CA LEU A 190 8.12 -3.70 7.90
C LEU A 190 7.60 -3.55 6.48
N PHE A 191 7.43 -4.67 5.80
CA PHE A 191 6.93 -4.77 4.44
C PHE A 191 5.77 -5.75 4.39
N HIS A 192 4.67 -5.33 3.75
CA HIS A 192 3.51 -6.14 3.43
C HIS A 192 3.42 -6.28 1.92
N PHE A 193 3.50 -7.53 1.44
CA PHE A 193 3.43 -7.85 0.02
C PHE A 193 2.06 -8.44 -0.29
N ALA A 194 1.39 -7.86 -1.29
CA ALA A 194 0.10 -8.33 -1.73
C ALA A 194 -0.09 -8.19 -3.24
N VAL A 195 -1.04 -8.95 -3.76
CA VAL A 195 -1.40 -8.99 -5.16
C VAL A 195 -2.92 -8.98 -5.26
N LEU A 196 -3.46 -8.09 -6.08
CA LEU A 196 -4.88 -8.00 -6.37
C LEU A 196 -5.12 -8.38 -7.83
N GLN A 197 -6.11 -9.24 -8.06
CA GLN A 197 -6.73 -9.42 -9.37
C GLN A 197 -8.16 -8.91 -9.31
N LEU A 198 -8.41 -7.80 -10.00
CA LEU A 198 -9.70 -7.17 -10.17
C LEU A 198 -10.43 -7.87 -11.33
N ASN A 199 -11.49 -8.59 -11.00
CA ASN A 199 -12.33 -9.34 -11.93
C ASN A 199 -13.66 -8.61 -12.23
N THR A 200 -14.18 -7.85 -11.27
CA THR A 200 -15.44 -7.11 -11.40
C THR A 200 -15.39 -5.78 -10.65
N LEU A 201 -16.15 -4.81 -11.18
CA LEU A 201 -16.53 -3.57 -10.50
C LEU A 201 -18.03 -3.52 -10.19
N ASP A 202 -18.76 -4.61 -10.44
CA ASP A 202 -20.08 -4.83 -9.89
C ASP A 202 -19.93 -5.25 -8.42
N LEU A 203 -20.15 -4.31 -7.50
CA LEU A 203 -19.93 -4.49 -6.06
C LEU A 203 -21.25 -4.56 -5.28
N ASP A 204 -22.39 -4.49 -5.96
CA ASP A 204 -23.71 -4.51 -5.36
C ASP A 204 -24.08 -5.94 -4.95
N GLY A 205 -24.53 -6.10 -3.70
CA GLY A 205 -24.90 -7.39 -3.12
C GLY A 205 -23.71 -8.30 -2.80
N THR A 206 -24.01 -9.58 -2.62
CA THR A 206 -23.02 -10.63 -2.26
C THR A 206 -22.88 -11.72 -3.33
N GLU A 207 -23.71 -11.65 -4.36
CA GLU A 207 -23.76 -12.61 -5.46
C GLU A 207 -22.77 -12.24 -6.58
N GLY A 208 -22.48 -13.20 -7.46
CA GLY A 208 -21.61 -12.97 -8.60
C GLY A 208 -20.12 -13.21 -8.34
N ILE A 209 -19.32 -12.94 -9.38
CA ILE A 209 -17.86 -13.16 -9.32
C ILE A 209 -17.22 -12.17 -8.35
N LYS A 210 -16.18 -12.60 -7.65
CA LYS A 210 -15.49 -11.78 -6.65
C LYS A 210 -14.06 -11.45 -7.09
N ASN A 211 -13.56 -10.35 -6.55
CA ASN A 211 -12.17 -9.96 -6.70
C ASN A 211 -11.28 -10.83 -5.80
N ILE A 212 -10.06 -11.13 -6.24
CA ILE A 212 -9.16 -12.02 -5.50
C ILE A 212 -7.95 -11.23 -5.02
N PHE A 213 -7.65 -11.35 -3.73
CA PHE A 213 -6.52 -10.69 -3.09
C PHE A 213 -5.65 -11.72 -2.38
N TRP A 214 -4.39 -11.82 -2.80
CA TRP A 214 -3.37 -12.64 -2.15
C TRP A 214 -2.47 -11.74 -1.32
N SER A 215 -2.29 -12.06 -0.04
CA SER A 215 -1.42 -11.32 0.86
C SER A 215 -0.54 -12.26 1.67
N LEU A 216 0.69 -11.83 1.94
CA LEU A 216 1.60 -12.49 2.86
C LEU A 216 1.63 -11.74 4.20
N PRO A 217 1.94 -12.39 5.33
CA PRO A 217 2.20 -11.70 6.58
C PRO A 217 3.31 -10.64 6.43
N ARG A 218 3.26 -9.61 7.27
CA ARG A 218 4.28 -8.55 7.27
C ARG A 218 5.62 -9.13 7.69
N ILE A 219 6.68 -8.66 7.03
CA ILE A 219 8.05 -9.11 7.27
C ILE A 219 8.95 -7.90 7.50
N ALA A 220 9.86 -8.00 8.48
CA ALA A 220 10.83 -6.94 8.76
C ALA A 220 12.05 -7.07 7.83
N LEU A 221 12.48 -5.96 7.25
CA LEU A 221 13.74 -5.85 6.50
C LEU A 221 14.95 -5.89 7.45
N PHE A 222 14.79 -5.38 8.67
CA PHE A 222 15.80 -5.41 9.72
C PHE A 222 15.14 -5.25 11.11
N ASP A 223 15.85 -5.64 12.16
CA ASP A 223 15.40 -5.50 13.56
C ASP A 223 15.64 -4.09 14.08
N SER A 224 16.89 -3.63 14.00
CA SER A 224 17.27 -2.29 14.43
C SER A 224 18.31 -1.66 13.51
N CYS A 225 18.23 -0.34 13.33
CA CYS A 225 19.21 0.47 12.60
C CYS A 225 19.41 1.78 13.36
N THR A 226 20.45 1.84 14.20
CA THR A 226 20.73 2.96 15.10
C THR A 226 22.24 3.14 15.32
N TYR A 227 22.64 4.16 16.08
CA TYR A 227 24.03 4.29 16.55
C TYR A 227 24.21 3.59 17.89
N GLU A 228 25.07 2.58 17.95
CA GLU A 228 25.49 1.94 19.19
C GLU A 228 26.89 2.44 19.56
N LYS A 229 27.01 3.15 20.68
CA LYS A 229 28.29 3.75 21.14
C LYS A 229 28.99 4.59 20.05
N GLY A 230 28.20 5.32 19.25
CA GLY A 230 28.70 6.16 18.16
C GLY A 230 29.03 5.42 16.86
N VAL A 231 28.84 4.10 16.81
CA VAL A 231 29.03 3.28 15.60
C VAL A 231 27.66 3.01 14.96
N PRO A 232 27.49 3.25 13.64
CA PRO A 232 26.25 2.89 12.95
C PRO A 232 26.11 1.36 12.88
N THR A 233 25.08 0.83 13.54
CA THR A 233 24.84 -0.60 13.67
C THR A 233 23.50 -0.97 13.06
N LEU A 234 23.51 -2.03 12.25
CA LEU A 234 22.33 -2.67 11.68
C LEU A 234 22.27 -4.10 12.20
N THR A 235 21.16 -4.48 12.81
CA THR A 235 20.93 -5.85 13.31
C THR A 235 19.72 -6.49 12.64
N GLY A 236 19.75 -7.81 12.52
CA GLY A 236 18.62 -8.60 12.02
C GLY A 236 18.23 -8.36 10.56
N TYR A 237 19.19 -8.02 9.70
CA TYR A 237 18.89 -7.82 8.27
C TYR A 237 18.32 -9.09 7.64
N ASN A 238 17.19 -8.95 6.96
CA ASN A 238 16.48 -10.02 6.29
C ASN A 238 16.47 -9.80 4.77
N ASP A 239 17.22 -10.63 4.05
CA ASP A 239 17.34 -10.55 2.60
C ASP A 239 16.10 -11.06 1.85
N GLU A 240 15.23 -11.82 2.52
CA GLU A 240 13.97 -12.30 1.96
C GLU A 240 13.07 -11.15 1.49
N VAL A 241 13.07 -10.04 2.20
CA VAL A 241 12.30 -8.84 1.83
C VAL A 241 12.74 -8.32 0.45
N PHE A 242 14.04 -8.23 0.22
CA PHE A 242 14.56 -7.78 -1.06
C PHE A 242 14.33 -8.81 -2.17
N LYS A 243 14.44 -10.11 -1.88
CA LYS A 243 14.13 -11.19 -2.82
C LYS A 243 12.67 -11.12 -3.29
N ARG A 244 11.72 -10.91 -2.38
CA ARG A 244 10.30 -10.75 -2.70
C ARG A 244 10.06 -9.49 -3.52
N LEU A 245 10.68 -8.36 -3.15
CA LEU A 245 10.58 -7.12 -3.91
C LEU A 245 11.13 -7.27 -5.32
N LEU A 246 12.28 -7.94 -5.47
CA LEU A 246 12.87 -8.21 -6.78
C LEU A 246 11.98 -9.12 -7.63
N ALA A 247 11.35 -10.13 -7.04
CA ALA A 247 10.39 -10.99 -7.73
C ALA A 247 9.13 -10.25 -8.19
N PHE A 248 8.67 -9.26 -7.42
CA PHE A 248 7.59 -8.37 -7.84
C PHE A 248 8.05 -7.48 -9.00
N TYR A 249 9.21 -6.84 -8.85
CA TYR A 249 9.77 -5.95 -9.87
C TYR A 249 10.07 -6.65 -11.20
N SER A 250 10.60 -7.88 -11.16
CA SER A 250 10.91 -8.64 -12.36
C SER A 250 9.69 -9.25 -13.05
N ASN A 251 8.52 -9.15 -12.42
CA ASN A 251 7.31 -9.75 -12.96
C ASN A 251 6.82 -9.03 -14.21
N GLY A 252 6.49 -9.79 -15.26
CA GLY A 252 6.12 -9.24 -16.56
C GLY A 252 7.31 -8.76 -17.40
N LEU A 253 8.55 -8.82 -16.89
CA LEU A 253 9.74 -8.68 -17.71
C LEU A 253 9.97 -9.96 -18.52
N LYS A 254 10.21 -9.80 -19.82
CA LYS A 254 10.82 -10.88 -20.62
C LYS A 254 12.32 -10.82 -20.33
N LEU A 255 12.78 -11.61 -19.36
CA LEU A 255 14.21 -11.89 -19.18
C LEU A 255 14.73 -12.76 -20.33
#